data_AF-A0A1W9GSS0-F1
#
_entry.id   AF-A0A1W9GSS0-F1
#
_cell.length_a   1.000
_cell.length_b   1.000
_cell.length_c   1.000
_cell.angle_alpha   90.00
_cell.angle_beta   90.00
_cell.angle_gamma   90.00
#
_symmetry.space_group_name_H-M   'P 1'
#
loop_
_entity.id
_entity.type
_entity.pdbx_description
1 polymer ?
#
loop_
_entity_poly.entity_id
_entity_poly.type
_entity_poly.pdbx_seq_one_letter_code
_entity_poly.pdbx_strand_id
1 'polypeptide(L)'
;MCCGLLLGLLAITPIGTGLASGPPPAHLKEHTITIDATKLVPPSWWQVPGVTPSIWASDPESLDAPKTSELRALALKPGTYKFISFTFDFPFAVTLDGTLDFAASLDQCIEGRGTQTLVVRCKRMYPHGGERDDYYNQKPSP
;
A
#
# COMPACT_ATOMS: atom_id res chain seq x y z
N MET A 1 -4.49 -8.48 -81.34
CA MET A 1 -4.30 -7.02 -81.22
C MET A 1 -5.34 -6.47 -80.26
N CYS A 2 -4.89 -5.71 -79.25
CA CYS A 2 -5.67 -4.85 -78.34
C CYS A 2 -6.68 -5.54 -77.40
N CYS A 3 -6.85 -5.14 -76.13
CA CYS A 3 -6.15 -4.22 -75.25
C CYS A 3 -6.70 -4.51 -73.84
N GLY A 4 -5.84 -4.60 -72.82
CA GLY A 4 -6.27 -4.85 -71.45
C GLY A 4 -6.91 -3.62 -70.80
N LEU A 5 -7.67 -3.82 -69.72
CA LEU A 5 -7.83 -2.80 -68.69
C LEU A 5 -8.14 -3.49 -67.34
N LEU A 6 -7.12 -3.59 -66.50
CA LEU A 6 -7.23 -3.95 -65.09
C LEU A 6 -7.57 -2.68 -64.31
N LEU A 7 -8.80 -2.59 -63.78
CA LEU A 7 -9.17 -1.57 -62.80
C LEU A 7 -8.76 -2.03 -61.40
N GLY A 8 -7.66 -1.48 -60.90
CA GLY A 8 -7.19 -1.68 -59.52
C GLY A 8 -8.03 -0.88 -58.53
N LEU A 9 -8.63 -1.59 -57.56
CA LEU A 9 -9.28 -0.99 -56.40
C LEU A 9 -8.19 -0.63 -55.37
N LEU A 10 -7.96 0.67 -55.14
CA LEU A 10 -7.15 1.17 -54.03
C LEU A 10 -7.96 1.09 -52.73
N ALA A 11 -7.67 0.10 -51.90
CA ALA A 11 -8.14 0.06 -50.52
C ALA A 11 -7.27 1.00 -49.67
N ILE A 12 -7.82 2.15 -49.29
CA ILE A 12 -7.20 3.07 -48.34
C ILE A 12 -7.43 2.49 -46.94
N THR A 13 -6.38 1.94 -46.32
CA THR A 13 -6.44 1.52 -44.92
C THR A 13 -6.38 2.76 -44.02
N PRO A 14 -7.34 2.97 -43.11
CA PRO A 14 -7.17 3.98 -42.08
C PRO A 14 -6.07 3.52 -41.12
N ILE A 15 -5.02 4.34 -41.00
CA ILE A 15 -4.03 4.23 -39.93
C ILE A 15 -4.76 4.56 -38.64
N GLY A 16 -5.31 3.53 -37.98
CA GLY A 16 -5.76 3.65 -36.61
C GLY A 16 -4.55 3.84 -35.71
N THR A 17 -4.20 5.09 -35.39
CA THR A 17 -3.36 5.40 -34.24
C THR A 17 -4.15 5.09 -32.98
N GLY A 18 -4.25 3.81 -32.64
CA GLY A 18 -4.56 3.38 -31.29
C GLY A 18 -3.37 3.72 -30.42
N LEU A 19 -3.45 4.80 -29.66
CA LEU A 19 -2.65 4.94 -28.45
C LEU A 19 -3.08 3.80 -27.51
N ALA A 20 -2.39 2.67 -27.61
CA ALA A 20 -2.46 1.66 -26.57
C ALA A 20 -1.92 2.32 -25.31
N SER A 21 -2.81 2.73 -24.41
CA SER A 21 -2.45 3.05 -23.04
C SER A 21 -1.73 1.82 -22.50
N GLY A 22 -0.40 1.89 -22.35
CA GLY A 22 0.39 0.81 -21.79
C GLY A 22 -0.11 0.41 -20.40
N PRO A 23 0.29 -0.75 -19.87
CA PRO A 23 -0.04 -1.14 -18.51
C PRO A 23 0.25 0.01 -17.52
N PRO A 24 -0.64 0.28 -16.56
CA PRO A 24 -0.38 1.31 -15.55
C PRO A 24 1.01 1.09 -14.92
N PRO A 25 1.76 2.17 -14.65
CA PRO A 25 3.03 2.06 -13.96
C PRO A 25 2.91 1.18 -12.72
N ALA A 26 3.82 0.23 -12.53
CA ALA A 26 3.72 -0.78 -11.46
C ALA A 26 3.56 -0.16 -10.06
N HIS A 27 4.14 1.02 -9.83
CA HIS A 27 4.01 1.77 -8.58
C HIS A 27 2.60 2.35 -8.32
N LEU A 28 1.71 2.35 -9.31
CA LEU A 28 0.31 2.78 -9.15
C LEU A 28 -0.64 1.61 -8.89
N LYS A 29 -0.17 0.38 -9.06
CA LYS A 29 -0.98 -0.83 -8.84
C LYS A 29 -1.24 -1.00 -7.35
N GLU A 30 -2.50 -1.19 -6.99
CA GLU A 30 -2.86 -1.51 -5.61
C GLU A 30 -2.71 -3.01 -5.34
N HIS A 31 -2.27 -3.32 -4.13
CA HIS A 31 -2.12 -4.66 -3.59
C HIS A 31 -2.92 -4.77 -2.30
N THR A 32 -3.60 -5.90 -2.12
CA THR A 32 -4.29 -6.19 -0.87
C THR A 32 -3.26 -6.57 0.20
N ILE A 33 -3.15 -5.74 1.23
CA ILE A 33 -2.32 -5.97 2.41
C ILE A 33 -3.22 -6.19 3.61
N THR A 34 -3.09 -7.34 4.27
CA THR A 34 -3.81 -7.66 5.50
C THR A 34 -3.01 -7.21 6.70
N ILE A 35 -3.61 -6.41 7.57
CA ILE A 35 -3.06 -6.02 8.86
C ILE A 35 -3.68 -6.93 9.93
N ASP A 36 -2.86 -7.74 10.58
CA ASP A 36 -3.24 -8.56 11.75
C ASP A 36 -2.63 -7.95 13.02
N ALA A 37 -3.43 -7.14 13.70
CA ALA A 37 -3.09 -6.55 15.00
C ALA A 37 -3.75 -7.29 16.18
N THR A 38 -4.35 -8.47 15.95
CA THR A 38 -5.17 -9.21 16.94
C THR A 38 -4.41 -9.70 18.16
N LYS A 39 -3.08 -9.64 18.10
CA LYS A 39 -2.18 -10.09 19.17
C LYS A 39 -1.81 -8.96 20.14
N LEU A 40 -2.26 -7.73 19.87
CA LEU A 40 -2.08 -6.59 20.75
C LEU A 40 -3.04 -6.65 21.93
N VAL A 41 -2.49 -6.57 23.14
CA VAL A 41 -3.22 -6.63 24.39
C VAL A 41 -2.76 -5.47 25.30
N PRO A 42 -3.68 -4.65 25.84
CA PRO A 42 -5.13 -4.70 25.61
C PRO A 42 -5.51 -4.28 24.18
N PRO A 43 -6.70 -4.70 23.68
CA PRO A 43 -7.20 -4.19 22.41
C PRO A 43 -7.28 -2.66 22.40
N SER A 44 -7.01 -2.07 21.25
CA SER A 44 -6.97 -0.62 21.05
C SER A 44 -7.33 -0.27 19.60
N TRP A 45 -6.91 0.90 19.13
CA TRP A 45 -7.07 1.35 17.75
C TRP A 45 -5.72 1.61 17.11
N TRP A 46 -5.70 1.57 15.79
CA TRP A 46 -4.52 1.85 14.98
C TRP A 46 -4.91 2.61 13.71
N GLN A 47 -3.91 3.21 13.08
CA GLN A 47 -4.05 3.88 11.79
C GLN A 47 -2.85 3.61 10.88
N VAL A 48 -3.08 3.76 9.58
CA VAL A 48 -2.08 4.03 8.56
C VAL A 48 -2.43 5.41 7.97
N PRO A 49 -1.66 6.47 8.26
CA PRO A 49 -2.03 7.82 7.84
C PRO A 49 -2.18 7.95 6.32
N GLY A 50 -3.22 8.67 5.89
CA GLY A 50 -3.59 8.81 4.48
C GLY A 50 -4.35 7.61 3.90
N VAL A 51 -4.47 6.50 4.64
CA VAL A 51 -5.21 5.29 4.22
C VAL A 51 -6.41 5.02 5.11
N THR A 52 -6.25 5.15 6.43
CA THR A 52 -7.31 4.87 7.40
C THR A 52 -7.70 6.14 8.18
N PRO A 53 -8.91 6.18 8.78
CA PRO A 53 -9.28 7.24 9.71
C PRO A 53 -8.28 7.38 10.85
N SER A 54 -8.16 8.61 11.35
CA SER A 54 -7.18 8.95 12.37
C SER A 54 -7.63 8.50 13.76
N ILE A 55 -6.73 7.86 14.52
CA ILE A 55 -7.01 7.49 15.93
C ILE A 55 -7.14 8.71 16.85
N TRP A 56 -6.68 9.89 16.42
CA TRP A 56 -6.71 11.13 17.20
C TRP A 56 -7.93 12.00 16.91
N ALA A 57 -8.47 11.89 15.69
CA ALA A 57 -9.61 12.68 15.22
C ALA A 57 -10.91 11.86 15.13
N SER A 58 -10.87 10.60 15.57
CA SER A 58 -12.04 9.74 15.60
C SER A 58 -13.07 10.26 16.59
N ASP A 59 -14.32 10.39 16.15
CA ASP A 59 -15.45 10.73 17.00
C ASP A 59 -15.57 9.70 18.14
N PRO A 60 -15.61 10.13 19.42
CA PRO A 60 -15.80 9.23 20.56
C PRO A 60 -17.00 8.30 20.45
N GLU A 61 -18.03 8.65 19.67
CA GLU A 61 -19.23 7.84 19.48
C GLU A 61 -19.12 6.81 18.35
N SER A 62 -18.31 7.03 17.30
CA SER A 62 -18.19 6.10 16.16
C SER A 62 -16.87 5.35 16.07
N LEU A 63 -15.79 5.90 16.63
CA LEU A 63 -14.40 5.43 16.50
C LEU A 63 -14.13 4.72 15.16
N ASP A 64 -14.20 5.46 14.07
CA ASP A 64 -14.03 4.96 12.68
C ASP A 64 -12.64 4.35 12.42
N ALA A 65 -11.68 4.63 13.30
CA ALA A 65 -10.36 4.02 13.22
C ALA A 65 -10.43 2.49 13.38
N PRO A 66 -9.61 1.74 12.62
CA PRO A 66 -9.48 0.30 12.78
C PRO A 66 -9.18 -0.13 14.22
N LYS A 67 -9.84 -1.19 14.68
CA LYS A 67 -9.55 -1.82 15.97
C LYS A 67 -8.42 -2.82 15.83
N THR A 68 -7.65 -3.01 16.89
CA THR A 68 -6.64 -4.08 16.92
C THR A 68 -7.27 -5.45 17.12
N SER A 69 -8.55 -5.54 17.49
CA SER A 69 -9.26 -6.81 17.71
C SER A 69 -9.70 -7.54 16.43
N GLU A 70 -9.41 -6.99 15.26
CA GLU A 70 -9.85 -7.51 13.96
C GLU A 70 -8.71 -7.49 12.93
N LEU A 71 -8.82 -8.35 11.93
CA LEU A 71 -7.99 -8.29 10.74
C LEU A 71 -8.56 -7.23 9.80
N ARG A 72 -7.69 -6.49 9.12
CA ARG A 72 -8.12 -5.49 8.14
C ARG A 72 -7.33 -5.61 6.84
N ALA A 73 -8.04 -5.78 5.74
CA ALA A 73 -7.48 -5.67 4.40
C ALA A 73 -7.44 -4.19 3.97
N LEU A 74 -6.29 -3.74 3.49
CA LEU A 74 -6.08 -2.42 2.91
C LEU A 74 -5.64 -2.58 1.46
N ALA A 75 -6.14 -1.72 0.57
CA ALA A 75 -5.62 -1.61 -0.80
C ALA A 75 -4.48 -0.57 -0.80
N LEU A 76 -3.24 -1.04 -0.92
CA LEU A 76 -2.03 -0.20 -0.83
C LEU A 76 -1.24 -0.24 -2.12
N LYS A 77 -0.74 0.91 -2.56
CA LYS A 77 0.22 1.00 -3.68
C LYS A 77 1.64 0.71 -3.16
N PRO A 78 2.60 0.33 -4.02
CA PRO A 78 3.99 0.28 -3.63
C PRO A 78 4.46 1.62 -3.04
N GLY A 79 5.10 1.58 -1.88
CA GLY A 79 5.48 2.79 -1.15
C GLY A 79 5.73 2.53 0.34
N THR A 80 6.12 3.58 1.04
CA THR A 80 6.41 3.54 2.47
C THR A 80 5.23 4.07 3.28
N TYR A 81 4.81 3.27 4.24
CA TYR A 81 3.69 3.51 5.15
C TYR A 81 4.17 3.47 6.59
N LYS A 82 3.28 3.84 7.50
CA LYS A 82 3.52 3.77 8.93
C LYS A 82 2.32 3.18 9.63
N PHE A 83 2.55 2.14 10.43
CA PHE A 83 1.55 1.66 11.38
C PHE A 83 1.67 2.49 12.65
N ILE A 84 0.56 3.06 13.12
CA ILE A 84 0.53 3.87 14.33
C ILE A 84 -0.57 3.34 15.24
N SER A 85 -0.23 3.06 16.49
CA SER A 85 -1.17 2.86 17.59
C SER A 85 -0.94 3.91 18.67
N PHE A 86 -1.72 3.89 19.74
CA PHE A 86 -1.51 4.80 20.88
C PHE A 86 -0.19 4.60 21.62
N THR A 87 0.45 3.42 21.53
CA THR A 87 1.59 3.07 22.38
C THR A 87 2.90 2.79 21.63
N PHE A 88 2.83 2.69 20.31
CA PHE A 88 3.98 2.50 19.44
C PHE A 88 3.60 2.76 17.98
N ASP A 89 4.62 2.98 17.17
CA ASP A 89 4.54 3.12 15.74
C ASP A 89 5.81 2.55 15.08
N PHE A 90 5.71 2.21 13.79
CA PHE A 90 6.87 1.80 13.00
C PHE A 90 6.59 1.93 11.49
N PRO A 91 7.62 2.21 10.67
CA PRO A 91 7.49 2.23 9.23
C PRO A 91 7.48 0.81 8.64
N PHE A 92 6.74 0.62 7.55
CA PHE A 92 6.80 -0.55 6.69
C PHE A 92 6.67 -0.12 5.23
N ALA A 93 7.10 -0.96 4.29
CA ALA A 93 6.99 -0.72 2.86
C ALA A 93 6.17 -1.81 2.18
N VAL A 94 5.44 -1.43 1.15
CA VAL A 94 4.85 -2.33 0.16
C VAL A 94 5.75 -2.30 -1.08
N THR A 95 6.30 -3.45 -1.47
CA THR A 95 7.16 -3.57 -2.66
C THR A 95 6.33 -3.50 -3.94
N LEU A 96 6.98 -3.40 -5.10
CA LEU A 96 6.32 -3.46 -6.42
C LEU A 96 5.54 -4.76 -6.65
N ASP A 97 5.92 -5.85 -5.98
CA ASP A 97 5.25 -7.14 -6.05
C ASP A 97 4.09 -7.26 -5.05
N GLY A 98 3.89 -6.23 -4.22
CA GLY A 98 2.85 -6.21 -3.19
C GLY A 98 3.21 -6.98 -1.93
N THR A 99 4.50 -7.19 -1.66
CA THR A 99 4.94 -7.84 -0.42
C THR A 99 5.44 -6.81 0.57
N LEU A 100 5.47 -7.19 1.84
CA LEU A 100 5.90 -6.31 2.93
C LEU A 100 7.41 -6.32 3.13
N ASP A 101 7.97 -5.17 3.46
CA ASP A 101 9.32 -5.01 3.97
C ASP A 101 9.34 -4.03 5.15
N PHE A 102 10.24 -4.21 6.11
CA PHE A 102 10.35 -3.36 7.32
C PHE A 102 11.72 -3.51 8.00
N ALA A 103 12.11 -2.70 8.98
CA ALA A 103 13.45 -2.84 9.57
C ALA A 103 13.64 -4.22 10.25
N ALA A 104 14.80 -4.87 10.07
CA ALA A 104 15.10 -6.17 10.73
C ALA A 104 15.09 -6.08 12.27
N SER A 105 15.31 -4.89 12.81
CA SER A 105 15.15 -4.60 14.25
C SER A 105 13.72 -4.82 14.76
N LEU A 106 12.73 -4.94 13.87
CA LEU A 106 11.33 -5.18 14.23
C LEU A 106 10.97 -6.67 14.25
N ASP A 107 11.83 -7.58 13.76
CA ASP A 107 11.54 -9.02 13.63
C ASP A 107 11.19 -9.70 14.97
N GLN A 108 11.56 -9.07 16.09
CA GLN A 108 11.19 -9.48 17.45
C GLN A 108 9.68 -9.40 17.77
N CYS A 109 8.91 -8.59 17.02
CA CYS A 109 7.47 -8.42 17.27
C CYS A 109 6.63 -8.12 16.03
N ILE A 110 7.24 -7.95 14.86
CA ILE A 110 6.59 -7.78 13.57
C ILE A 110 6.96 -8.95 12.67
N GLU A 111 5.95 -9.57 12.04
CA GLU A 111 6.13 -10.67 11.11
C GLU A 111 5.47 -10.35 9.76
N GLY A 112 5.77 -11.17 8.75
CA GLY A 112 5.12 -11.09 7.44
C GLY A 112 5.93 -10.43 6.35
N ARG A 113 7.22 -10.17 6.58
CA ARG A 113 8.16 -9.76 5.53
C ARG A 113 8.11 -10.72 4.35
N GLY A 114 8.09 -10.20 3.12
CA GLY A 114 7.96 -10.99 1.91
C GLY A 114 6.54 -11.57 1.69
N THR A 115 5.56 -11.20 2.51
CA THR A 115 4.16 -11.65 2.39
C THR A 115 3.21 -10.46 2.24
N GLN A 116 1.91 -10.74 2.10
CA GLN A 116 0.83 -9.74 2.07
C GLN A 116 0.14 -9.56 3.43
N THR A 117 0.67 -10.14 4.51
CA THR A 117 0.06 -10.07 5.85
C THR A 117 1.04 -9.49 6.85
N LEU A 118 0.78 -8.29 7.35
CA LEU A 118 1.58 -7.66 8.40
C LEU A 118 1.03 -8.10 9.75
N VAL A 119 1.80 -8.89 10.49
CA VAL A 119 1.39 -9.33 11.84
C VAL A 119 2.08 -8.47 12.89
N VAL A 120 1.29 -7.85 13.76
CA VAL A 120 1.74 -6.89 14.77
C VAL A 120 1.56 -7.47 16.17
N ARG A 121 2.66 -7.70 16.88
CA ARG A 121 2.68 -8.30 18.24
C ARG A 121 3.36 -7.42 19.29
N CYS A 122 3.78 -6.21 18.95
CA CYS A 122 4.56 -5.36 19.85
C CYS A 122 3.74 -4.92 21.07
N LYS A 123 4.25 -5.15 22.28
CA LYS A 123 3.49 -4.90 23.53
C LYS A 123 3.77 -3.54 24.18
N ARG A 124 4.81 -2.84 23.73
CA ARG A 124 5.21 -1.45 24.02
C ARG A 124 6.49 -1.17 23.25
N MET A 125 6.75 0.09 22.90
CA MET A 125 8.03 0.53 22.33
C MET A 125 9.17 -0.04 23.19
N TYR A 126 10.08 -0.80 22.58
CA TYR A 126 11.37 -1.12 23.18
C TYR A 126 12.01 0.17 23.73
N PRO A 127 12.76 0.13 24.85
CA PRO A 127 13.09 1.31 25.67
C PRO A 127 14.05 2.33 25.03
N HIS A 128 14.37 2.20 23.74
CA HIS A 128 15.18 3.17 23.04
C HIS A 128 14.27 4.19 22.37
N GLY A 129 14.27 5.42 22.87
CA GLY A 129 13.73 6.56 22.13
C GLY A 129 14.37 6.57 20.75
N GLY A 130 13.58 6.23 19.73
CA GLY A 130 14.06 5.97 18.39
C GLY A 130 14.55 7.25 17.73
N GLU A 131 15.65 7.12 16.98
CA GLU A 131 16.02 8.06 15.93
C GLU A 131 14.81 8.34 15.03
N ARG A 132 14.62 9.58 14.57
CA ARG A 132 13.48 9.94 13.72
C ARG A 132 13.49 9.07 12.45
N ASP A 133 12.42 8.32 12.23
CA ASP A 133 12.32 7.46 11.05
C ASP A 133 12.11 8.25 9.74
N ASP A 134 12.49 7.61 8.64
CA ASP A 134 12.48 8.17 7.28
C ASP A 134 11.06 8.53 6.80
N TYR A 135 10.03 7.96 7.43
CA TYR A 135 8.63 8.24 7.09
C TYR A 135 8.29 9.72 7.25
N TYR A 136 8.83 10.39 8.28
CA TYR A 136 8.62 11.83 8.48
C TYR A 136 9.44 12.74 7.55
N ASN A 137 10.29 12.16 6.70
CA ASN A 137 11.12 12.91 5.75
C ASN A 137 10.54 12.84 4.32
N GLN A 138 9.39 12.18 4.14
CA GLN A 138 8.69 12.11 2.88
C GLN A 138 8.14 13.50 2.52
N LYS A 139 8.50 14.01 1.33
CA LYS A 139 7.80 15.16 0.74
C LYS A 139 6.47 14.67 0.18
N PRO A 140 5.35 15.41 0.36
CA PRO A 140 4.10 15.11 -0.32
C PRO A 140 4.36 15.00 -1.83
N SER A 141 3.91 13.93 -2.46
CA SER A 141 3.90 13.85 -3.92
C SER A 141 3.09 15.04 -4.47
N PRO A 142 3.62 15.80 -5.45
CA PRO A 142 2.92 16.93 -6.04
C PRO A 142 1.65 16.53 -6.79
#